data_AF-A0A941DZ84-F1
#
_entry.id   AF-A0A941DZ84-F1
#
_cell.length_a   1.000
_cell.length_b   1.000
_cell.length_c   1.000
_cell.angle_alpha   90.00
_cell.angle_beta   90.00
_cell.angle_gamma   90.00
#
_symmetry.space_group_name_H-M   'P 1'
#
loop_
_entity.id
_entity.type
_entity.pdbx_description
1 polymer ?
#
loop_
_entity_poly.entity_id
_entity_poly.type
_entity_poly.pdbx_seq_one_letter_code
_entity_poly.pdbx_strand_id
1 'polypeptide(L)'
;MNNATVDQATIDRVIQMAWEDRTTFDAIQRQFGLNESAVIRLMRQSMKASSFKMWRSRVTGRKTKHQALRSDEVMRFKSRDQKNRDF
;
A
#
# COMPACT_ATOMS: atom_id res chain seq x y z
N MET A 1 5.83 34.96 6.05
CA MET A 1 4.56 34.24 5.83
C MET A 1 4.82 33.21 4.74
N ASN A 2 5.15 31.98 5.12
CA ASN A 2 5.56 30.94 4.17
C ASN A 2 4.31 30.34 3.56
N ASN A 3 4.13 30.56 2.26
CA ASN A 3 3.03 30.02 1.47
C ASN A 3 2.93 28.51 1.70
N ALA A 4 1.81 28.07 2.25
CA ALA A 4 1.46 26.67 2.43
C ALA A 4 1.09 26.00 1.09
N THR A 5 1.93 26.20 0.08
CA THR A 5 2.04 25.30 -1.06
C THR A 5 2.62 24.01 -0.52
N VAL A 6 1.86 22.92 -0.57
CA VAL A 6 2.34 21.57 -0.25
C VAL A 6 3.69 21.40 -0.94
N ASP A 7 4.76 21.33 -0.16
CA ASP A 7 6.13 21.38 -0.67
C ASP A 7 6.31 20.29 -1.73
N GLN A 8 7.01 20.60 -2.83
CA GLN A 8 7.19 19.64 -3.92
C GLN A 8 7.85 18.35 -3.40
N ALA A 9 8.74 18.47 -2.40
CA ALA A 9 9.33 17.33 -1.73
C ALA A 9 8.30 16.45 -1.01
N THR A 10 7.23 17.04 -0.47
CA THR A 10 6.11 16.31 0.14
C THR A 10 5.33 15.53 -0.92
N ILE A 11 5.04 16.15 -2.07
CA ILE A 11 4.37 15.48 -3.18
C ILE A 11 5.21 14.31 -3.69
N ASP A 12 6.51 14.51 -3.89
CA ASP A 12 7.42 13.47 -4.37
C ASP A 12 7.53 12.31 -3.37
N ARG A 13 7.53 12.62 -2.06
CA ARG A 13 7.53 11.62 -0.99
C ARG A 13 6.24 10.80 -0.97
N VAL A 14 5.08 11.45 -1.12
CA VAL A 14 3.78 10.78 -1.21
C VAL A 14 3.72 9.89 -2.45
N ILE A 15 4.25 10.34 -3.59
CA ILE A 15 4.33 9.53 -4.82
C ILE A 15 5.23 8.31 -4.61
N GLN A 16 6.42 8.48 -4.03
CA GLN A 16 7.30 7.35 -3.69
C GLN A 16 6.60 6.33 -2.79
N MET A 17 5.98 6.80 -1.71
CA MET A 17 5.26 5.95 -0.76
C MET A 17 4.06 5.24 -1.42
N ALA A 18 3.34 5.92 -2.31
CA ALA A 18 2.21 5.35 -3.03
C ALA A 18 2.64 4.33 -4.11
N TRP A 19 3.87 4.42 -4.62
CA TRP A 19 4.48 3.40 -5.50
C TRP A 19 4.99 2.19 -4.74
N GLU A 20 5.28 2.33 -3.45
CA GLU A 20 5.76 1.22 -2.62
C GLU A 20 4.59 0.30 -2.24
N ASP A 21 4.60 -0.94 -2.75
CA ASP A 21 3.52 -1.93 -2.56
C ASP A 21 3.27 -2.29 -1.07
N ARG A 22 4.14 -1.85 -0.14
CA ARG A 22 4.02 -2.07 1.31
C ARG A 22 3.38 -0.92 2.08
N THR A 23 3.17 0.24 1.46
CA THR A 23 2.57 1.38 2.16
C THR A 23 1.04 1.30 2.09
N THR A 24 0.38 1.46 3.24
CA THR A 24 -1.07 1.61 3.32
C THR A 24 -1.46 3.07 3.16
N PHE A 25 -2.64 3.34 2.60
CA PHE A 25 -3.16 4.71 2.55
C PHE A 25 -3.31 5.33 3.94
N ASP A 26 -3.55 4.50 4.95
CA ASP A 26 -3.61 4.93 6.34
C ASP A 26 -2.27 5.46 6.86
N ALA A 27 -1.14 4.85 6.49
CA ALA A 27 0.19 5.37 6.85
C ALA A 27 0.45 6.75 6.22
N ILE A 28 0.03 6.94 4.96
CA ILE A 28 0.14 8.22 4.25
C ILE A 28 -0.77 9.26 4.91
N GLN A 29 -1.98 8.88 5.31
CA GLN A 29 -2.90 9.76 6.02
C GLN A 29 -2.36 10.18 7.39
N ARG A 30 -1.71 9.28 8.14
CA ARG A 30 -1.10 9.62 9.43
C ARG A 30 0.09 10.57 9.31
N GLN A 31 0.92 10.42 8.27
CA GLN A 31 2.12 11.25 8.08
C GLN A 31 1.83 12.59 7.39
N PHE A 32 0.94 12.60 6.40
CA PHE A 32 0.71 13.77 5.53
C PHE A 32 -0.71 14.34 5.63
N GLY A 33 -1.61 13.71 6.41
CA GLY A 33 -3.01 14.12 6.49
C GLY A 33 -3.82 13.85 5.21
N LEU A 34 -3.24 13.16 4.22
CA LEU A 34 -3.88 12.90 2.94
C LEU A 34 -4.69 11.61 2.99
N ASN A 35 -6.01 11.72 2.77
CA ASN A 35 -6.88 10.55 2.64
C ASN A 35 -6.62 9.80 1.32
N GLU A 36 -7.12 8.56 1.23
CA GLU A 36 -6.96 7.73 0.02
C GLU A 36 -7.40 8.48 -1.26
N SER A 37 -8.53 9.18 -1.20
CA SER A 37 -9.05 9.94 -2.36
C SER A 37 -8.10 11.05 -2.82
N ALA A 38 -7.47 11.77 -1.88
CA ALA A 38 -6.49 12.81 -2.17
C ALA A 38 -5.24 12.21 -2.81
N VAL A 39 -4.74 11.09 -2.29
CA VAL A 39 -3.59 10.36 -2.88
C VAL A 39 -3.93 9.85 -4.28
N ILE A 40 -5.13 9.30 -4.50
CA ILE A 40 -5.57 8.86 -5.84
C ILE A 40 -5.62 10.04 -6.82
N ARG A 41 -6.15 11.19 -6.40
CA ARG A 41 -6.21 12.40 -7.24
C ARG A 41 -4.80 12.89 -7.56
N LEU A 42 -3.90 12.92 -6.58
CA LEU A 42 -2.50 13.29 -6.75
C LEU A 42 -1.81 12.37 -7.75
N MET A 43 -1.94 11.05 -7.56
CA MET A 43 -1.37 10.04 -8.46
C MET A 43 -1.93 10.17 -9.89
N ARG A 44 -3.22 10.46 -10.03
CA ARG A 44 -3.84 10.67 -11.36
C ARG A 44 -3.28 11.90 -12.08
N GLN A 45 -2.88 12.94 -11.33
CA GLN A 45 -2.30 14.16 -11.90
C GLN A 45 -0.80 14.00 -12.19
N SER A 46 -0.08 13.17 -11.41
CA SER A 46 1.36 13.03 -11.52
C SER A 46 1.82 12.04 -12.59
N MET A 47 0.95 11.17 -13.12
CA MET A 47 1.35 10.16 -14.12
C MET A 47 0.39 10.00 -15.29
N LYS A 48 0.89 9.37 -16.36
CA LYS A 48 0.12 9.05 -17.56
C LYS A 48 -1.01 8.07 -17.25
N ALA A 49 -2.10 8.16 -17.99
CA ALA A 49 -3.30 7.35 -17.78
C ALA A 49 -3.05 5.82 -17.82
N SER A 50 -2.12 5.36 -18.67
CA SER A 50 -1.71 3.94 -18.75
C SER A 50 -1.01 3.47 -17.48
N SER A 51 -0.06 4.24 -16.95
CA SER A 51 0.63 3.98 -15.69
C SER A 51 -0.34 4.00 -14.50
N PHE A 52 -1.28 4.96 -14.49
CA PHE A 52 -2.29 5.06 -13.45
C PHE A 52 -3.20 3.82 -13.41
N LYS A 53 -3.64 3.32 -14.58
CA LYS A 53 -4.43 2.07 -14.66
C LYS A 53 -3.67 0.88 -14.08
N MET A 54 -2.38 0.75 -14.39
CA MET A 54 -1.54 -0.33 -13.83
C MET A 54 -1.39 -0.22 -12.31
N TRP A 55 -1.07 0.98 -11.81
CA TRP A 55 -0.99 1.24 -10.37
C TRP A 55 -2.33 0.96 -9.68
N ARG A 56 -3.45 1.42 -10.25
CA ARG A 56 -4.78 1.18 -9.68
C ARG A 56 -5.12 -0.30 -9.65
N SER A 57 -4.74 -1.08 -10.67
CA SER A 57 -4.90 -2.54 -10.66
C SER A 57 -4.14 -3.18 -9.48
N ARG A 58 -2.89 -2.75 -9.23
CA ARG A 58 -2.06 -3.24 -8.10
C ARG A 58 -2.68 -2.91 -6.74
N VAL A 59 -3.11 -1.66 -6.56
CA VAL A 59 -3.62 -1.18 -5.27
C VAL A 59 -5.05 -1.67 -4.98
N THR A 60 -5.89 -1.78 -6.02
CA THR A 60 -7.27 -2.29 -5.90
C THR A 60 -7.33 -3.81 -5.82
N GLY A 61 -6.30 -4.50 -6.33
CA GLY A 61 -6.15 -5.95 -6.27
C GLY A 61 -5.95 -6.53 -4.85
N ARG A 62 -5.87 -5.68 -3.81
CA ARG A 62 -5.89 -6.08 -2.40
C ARG A 62 -7.28 -6.61 -1.99
N LYS A 63 -7.68 -7.76 -2.55
CA LYS A 63 -8.83 -8.58 -2.15
C LYS A 63 -8.61 -9.32 -0.82
N THR A 64 -7.45 -9.22 -0.19
CA THR A 64 -7.27 -9.63 1.21
C THR A 64 -7.71 -8.52 2.16
N LYS A 65 -8.90 -7.97 1.92
CA LYS A 65 -9.63 -7.14 2.89
C LYS A 65 -10.16 -7.95 4.08
N HIS A 66 -10.08 -9.27 4.02
CA HIS A 66 -10.38 -10.14 5.15
C HIS A 66 -9.09 -10.67 5.78
N GLN A 67 -8.52 -9.88 6.69
CA GLN A 67 -7.86 -10.47 7.86
C GLN A 67 -8.82 -11.44 8.59
N ALA A 68 -10.14 -11.30 8.39
CA ALA A 68 -11.20 -12.18 8.87
C ALA A 68 -11.37 -13.53 8.12
N LEU A 69 -10.60 -13.81 7.06
CA LEU A 69 -10.57 -15.14 6.40
C LEU A 69 -9.32 -15.95 6.76
N ARG A 70 -8.45 -15.42 7.65
CA ARG A 70 -7.48 -16.26 8.34
C ARG A 70 -8.22 -16.98 9.47
N SER A 71 -8.66 -18.20 9.20
CA SER A 71 -8.89 -19.16 10.27
C SER A 71 -7.62 -19.26 11.12
N ASP A 72 -7.77 -19.27 12.45
CA ASP A 72 -6.71 -19.45 13.45
C ASP A 72 -5.87 -20.74 13.24
N GLU A 73 -6.33 -21.61 12.34
CA GLU A 73 -5.73 -22.90 12.02
C GLU A 73 -4.49 -22.84 11.12
N VAL A 74 -4.18 -21.70 10.48
CA VAL A 74 -2.97 -21.56 9.64
C VAL A 74 -1.84 -20.89 10.42
N MET A 75 -1.52 -21.45 11.59
CA MET A 75 -0.41 -21.00 12.46
C MET A 75 0.97 -21.52 12.03
N ARG A 76 1.09 -22.38 11.00
CA ARG A 76 2.41 -22.81 10.52
C ARG A 76 2.34 -23.34 9.10
N PHE A 77 3.09 -22.74 8.19
CA PHE A 77 3.42 -23.38 6.93
C PHE A 77 4.28 -24.60 7.26
N LYS A 78 3.69 -25.80 7.30
CA LYS A 78 4.44 -27.05 7.46
C LYS A 78 4.83 -27.54 6.06
N SER A 79 6.11 -27.48 5.73
CA SER A 79 6.62 -28.12 4.51
C SER A 79 6.40 -29.63 4.60
N ARG A 80 6.02 -30.27 3.49
CA ARG A 80 5.78 -31.72 3.42
C ARG A 80 7.03 -32.55 3.78
N ASP A 81 8.23 -31.95 3.68
CA ASP A 81 9.52 -32.57 3.96
C ASP A 81 10.01 -32.48 5.41
N GLN A 82 9.18 -31.98 6.34
CA GLN A 82 9.60 -31.84 7.74
C GLN A 82 9.56 -33.22 8.45
N LYS A 83 10.65 -33.99 8.30
CA LYS A 83 10.89 -35.23 9.06
C LYS A 83 10.98 -34.89 10.55
N ASN A 84 10.03 -35.41 11.34
CA ASN A 84 10.23 -35.51 12.78
C ASN A 84 11.38 -36.50 12.99
N ARG A 85 12.50 -36.02 13.52
CA ARG A 85 13.50 -36.90 14.10
C ARG A 85 13.01 -37.21 15.51
N ASP A 86 12.34 -38.35 15.65
CA ASP A 86 12.11 -38.96 16.95
C ASP A 86 13.47 -39.51 17.45
N PHE A 87 13.89 -39.09 18.64
CA PHE A 87 14.94 -39.71 19.44
C PHE A 87 14.29 -40.63 20.47
#